data_AF-A0A2E1VXG2-F1
#
_entry.id   AF-A0A2E1VXG2-F1
#
_cell.length_a   1.000
_cell.length_b   1.000
_cell.length_c   1.000
_cell.angle_alpha   90.00
_cell.angle_beta   90.00
_cell.angle_gamma   90.00
#
_symmetry.space_group_name_H-M   'P 1'
#
loop_
_entity.id
_entity.type
_entity.pdbx_description
1 polymer ?
#
loop_
_entity_poly.entity_id
_entity_poly.type
_entity_poly.pdbx_seq_one_letter_code
_entity_poly.pdbx_strand_id
1 'polypeptide(L)'
;MIPAMKESVAAWLTESQAQELAVYLLGNVPGLPPIAQSFHILGIAVVMSSTVMINLRLLGLAVPSQNVSEMIGRLMPWTWWALLVNATTGLLFVVARPNRYFYNPVFSWKFLCLVPAVLLALVIYRMSKREPGYWEQSTRRLVSARVIASISLVLWVGVVLAGRWIAYSDYLYFLYE
;
A
#
# COMPACT_ATOMS: atom_id res chain seq x y z
N MET A 1 -12.82 -0.92 -22.57
CA MET A 1 -11.42 -1.41 -22.60
C MET A 1 -10.93 -1.88 -21.22
N ILE A 2 -11.00 -1.08 -20.16
CA ILE A 2 -10.60 -1.48 -18.80
C ILE A 2 -11.43 -2.66 -18.21
N PRO A 3 -12.77 -2.73 -18.40
CA PRO A 3 -13.57 -3.86 -17.91
C PRO A 3 -13.16 -5.20 -18.55
N ALA A 4 -13.05 -5.23 -19.88
CA ALA A 4 -12.65 -6.42 -20.64
C ALA A 4 -11.25 -6.95 -20.25
N MET A 5 -10.30 -6.06 -19.93
CA MET A 5 -8.97 -6.47 -19.45
C MET A 5 -9.00 -7.07 -18.04
N LYS A 6 -9.85 -6.53 -17.15
CA LYS A 6 -10.02 -7.11 -15.80
C LYS A 6 -10.64 -8.50 -15.86
N GLU A 7 -11.64 -8.67 -16.72
CA GLU A 7 -12.29 -9.96 -16.98
C GLU A 7 -11.29 -10.98 -17.53
N SER A 8 -10.48 -10.60 -18.53
CA SER A 8 -9.48 -11.51 -19.11
C SER A 8 -8.41 -11.93 -18.10
N VAL A 9 -7.95 -11.00 -17.25
CA VAL A 9 -6.97 -11.30 -16.20
C VAL A 9 -7.58 -12.18 -15.11
N ALA A 10 -8.82 -11.91 -14.70
CA ALA A 10 -9.51 -12.71 -13.70
C ALA A 10 -9.77 -14.14 -14.21
N ALA A 11 -10.18 -14.30 -15.46
CA ALA A 11 -10.35 -15.61 -16.10
C ALA A 11 -9.02 -16.38 -16.16
N TRP A 12 -7.95 -15.74 -16.66
CA TRP A 12 -6.63 -16.35 -16.74
C TRP A 12 -6.09 -16.78 -15.37
N LEU A 13 -6.28 -15.97 -14.32
CA LEU A 13 -5.89 -16.35 -12.96
C LEU A 13 -6.74 -17.50 -12.43
N THR A 14 -8.03 -17.51 -12.72
CA THR A 14 -8.96 -18.54 -12.21
C THR A 14 -8.62 -19.94 -12.76
N GLU A 15 -8.07 -20.02 -13.96
CA GLU A 15 -7.65 -21.28 -14.59
C GLU A 15 -6.17 -21.61 -14.36
N SER A 16 -5.46 -20.82 -13.53
CA SER A 16 -4.02 -20.99 -13.33
C SER A 16 -3.69 -21.97 -12.21
N GLN A 17 -2.57 -22.71 -12.37
CA GLN A 17 -1.99 -23.54 -11.30
C GLN A 17 -1.68 -22.74 -10.03
N ALA A 18 -1.42 -21.43 -10.17
CA ALA A 18 -1.20 -20.55 -9.02
C ALA A 18 -2.47 -20.37 -8.18
N GLN A 19 -3.65 -20.31 -8.81
CA GLN A 19 -4.93 -20.25 -8.11
C GLN A 19 -5.25 -21.57 -7.41
N GLU A 20 -5.03 -22.71 -8.07
CA GLU A 20 -5.16 -24.02 -7.45
C GLU A 20 -4.27 -24.16 -6.21
N LEU A 21 -2.98 -23.79 -6.33
CA LEU A 21 -2.04 -23.80 -5.22
C LEU A 21 -2.48 -22.87 -4.08
N ALA A 22 -2.91 -21.64 -4.39
CA ALA A 22 -3.35 -20.69 -3.38
C ALA A 22 -4.60 -21.18 -2.63
N VAL A 23 -5.58 -21.75 -3.35
CA VAL A 23 -6.78 -22.35 -2.75
C VAL A 23 -6.40 -23.56 -1.90
N TYR A 24 -5.52 -24.44 -2.41
CA TYR A 24 -5.04 -25.60 -1.67
C TYR A 24 -4.35 -25.20 -0.38
N LEU A 25 -3.41 -24.26 -0.42
CA LEU A 25 -2.68 -23.78 0.75
C LEU A 25 -3.62 -23.19 1.80
N LEU A 26 -4.54 -22.30 1.39
CA LEU A 26 -5.48 -21.65 2.30
C LEU A 26 -6.51 -22.61 2.90
N GLY A 27 -6.84 -23.70 2.21
CA GLY A 27 -7.80 -24.71 2.66
C GLY A 27 -7.18 -25.85 3.49
N ASN A 28 -5.93 -26.22 3.22
CA ASN A 28 -5.32 -27.44 3.77
C ASN A 28 -4.18 -27.18 4.78
N VAL A 29 -3.61 -25.96 4.84
CA VAL A 29 -2.58 -25.63 5.83
C VAL A 29 -3.24 -24.98 7.06
N PRO A 30 -3.27 -25.66 8.23
CA PRO A 30 -3.93 -25.14 9.42
C PRO A 30 -3.34 -23.79 9.84
N GLY A 31 -4.21 -22.80 10.06
CA GLY A 31 -3.82 -21.47 10.53
C GLY A 31 -3.14 -20.57 9.50
N LEU A 32 -2.90 -21.01 8.26
CA LEU A 32 -2.28 -20.17 7.24
C LEU A 32 -3.06 -18.88 6.95
N PRO A 33 -4.41 -18.89 6.75
CA PRO A 33 -5.15 -17.66 6.51
C PRO A 33 -4.99 -16.60 7.62
N PRO A 34 -5.21 -16.89 8.92
CA PRO A 34 -5.01 -15.89 9.97
C PRO A 34 -3.54 -15.48 10.15
N ILE A 35 -2.57 -16.38 9.95
CA ILE A 35 -1.14 -16.04 9.99
C ILE A 35 -0.79 -15.05 8.88
N ALA A 36 -1.18 -15.34 7.63
CA ALA A 36 -0.94 -14.46 6.49
C ALA A 36 -1.58 -13.08 6.68
N GLN A 37 -2.82 -13.03 7.20
CA GLN A 37 -3.49 -11.77 7.53
C GLN A 37 -2.77 -11.02 8.67
N SER A 38 -2.23 -11.71 9.66
CA SER A 38 -1.47 -11.09 10.75
C SER A 38 -0.20 -10.42 10.23
N PHE A 39 0.56 -11.11 9.39
CA PHE A 39 1.72 -10.51 8.71
C PHE A 39 1.34 -9.33 7.82
N HIS A 40 0.20 -9.41 7.11
CA HIS A 40 -0.32 -8.30 6.32
C HIS A 40 -0.63 -7.06 7.18
N ILE A 41 -1.29 -7.24 8.33
CA ILE A 41 -1.63 -6.14 9.25
C ILE A 41 -0.36 -5.55 9.87
N LEU A 42 0.59 -6.38 10.31
CA LEU A 42 1.88 -5.92 10.83
C LEU A 42 2.67 -5.15 9.77
N GLY A 43 2.69 -5.62 8.52
CA GLY A 43 3.32 -4.91 7.42
C GLY A 43 2.64 -3.56 7.15
N ILE A 44 1.31 -3.48 7.18
CA ILE A 44 0.57 -2.21 7.12
C ILE A 44 1.00 -1.29 8.26
N ALA A 45 1.08 -1.78 9.50
CA ALA A 45 1.49 -0.98 10.64
C ALA A 45 2.91 -0.41 10.48
N VAL A 46 3.85 -1.20 9.94
CA VAL A 46 5.21 -0.74 9.62
C VAL A 46 5.19 0.33 8.54
N VAL A 47 4.50 0.10 7.41
CA VAL A 47 4.39 1.09 6.31
C VAL A 47 3.77 2.40 6.80
N MET A 48 2.69 2.32 7.57
CA MET A 48 2.02 3.51 8.09
C MET A 48 2.92 4.26 9.06
N SER A 49 3.52 3.56 10.03
CA SER A 49 4.38 4.21 11.03
C SER A 49 5.60 4.89 10.39
N SER A 50 6.26 4.24 9.43
CA SER A 50 7.43 4.81 8.75
C SER A 50 7.07 6.01 7.88
N THR A 51 6.07 5.85 6.99
CA THR A 51 5.73 6.86 5.99
C THR A 51 5.04 8.06 6.62
N VAL A 52 4.13 7.85 7.57
CA VAL A 52 3.45 8.94 8.28
C VAL A 52 4.46 9.75 9.09
N MET A 53 5.41 9.10 9.79
CA MET A 53 6.42 9.83 10.56
C MET A 53 7.34 10.68 9.67
N ILE A 54 7.79 10.16 8.52
CA ILE A 54 8.55 10.93 7.53
C ILE A 54 7.72 12.13 7.02
N ASN A 55 6.46 11.89 6.61
CA ASN A 55 5.61 12.92 6.05
C ASN A 55 5.28 14.02 7.06
N LEU A 56 4.95 13.66 8.30
CA LEU A 56 4.70 14.64 9.37
C LEU A 56 5.96 15.45 9.68
N ARG A 57 7.14 14.85 9.63
CA ARG A 57 8.40 15.58 9.78
C ARG A 57 8.65 16.55 8.63
N LEU A 58 8.35 16.16 7.38
CA LEU A 58 8.44 17.05 6.21
C LEU A 58 7.46 18.23 6.30
N LEU A 59 6.30 18.00 6.91
CA LEU A 59 5.31 19.05 7.20
C LEU A 59 5.70 19.93 8.39
N GLY A 60 6.69 19.53 9.20
CA GLY A 60 7.08 20.23 10.42
C GLY A 60 6.11 20.01 11.59
N LEU A 61 5.28 18.96 11.53
CA LEU A 61 4.24 18.65 12.52
C LEU A 61 4.69 17.63 13.56
N ALA A 62 5.76 16.87 13.31
CA ALA A 62 6.29 15.86 14.23
C ALA A 62 7.82 15.83 14.22
N VAL A 63 8.38 15.36 15.35
CA VAL A 63 9.81 15.09 15.56
C VAL A 63 10.77 16.18 15.05
N PRO A 64 10.56 17.47 15.41
CA PRO A 64 11.34 18.59 14.87
C PRO A 64 12.84 18.51 15.17
N SER A 65 13.23 17.78 16.22
CA SER A 65 14.64 17.55 16.60
C SER A 65 15.36 16.52 15.74
N GLN A 66 14.66 15.81 14.84
CA GLN A 66 15.25 14.75 14.01
C GLN A 66 15.63 15.27 12.62
N ASN A 67 16.76 14.80 12.10
CA ASN A 67 17.19 15.09 10.73
C ASN A 67 16.34 14.30 9.72
N VAL A 68 15.77 14.98 8.72
CA VAL A 68 14.89 14.37 7.71
C VAL A 68 15.62 13.27 6.92
N SER A 69 16.86 13.52 6.50
CA SER A 69 17.63 12.60 5.68
C SER A 69 17.98 11.32 6.44
N GLU A 70 18.31 11.45 7.72
CA GLU A 70 18.56 10.32 8.61
C GLU A 70 17.30 9.47 8.82
N MET A 71 16.17 10.12 9.10
CA MET A 71 14.87 9.44 9.24
C MET A 71 14.50 8.66 7.98
N ILE A 72 14.59 9.29 6.80
CA ILE A 72 14.32 8.64 5.51
C ILE A 72 15.27 7.45 5.31
N GLY A 73 16.56 7.62 5.60
CA GLY A 73 17.57 6.56 5.48
C GLY A 73 17.29 5.35 6.38
N ARG A 74 16.73 5.56 7.57
CA ARG A 74 16.40 4.49 8.52
C ARG A 74 15.04 3.86 8.29
N LEU A 75 14.01 4.64 7.98
CA LEU A 75 12.61 4.18 7.94
C LEU A 75 12.17 3.66 6.56
N MET A 76 12.74 4.17 5.46
CA MET A 76 12.35 3.70 4.12
C MET A 76 12.70 2.24 3.82
N PRO A 77 13.85 1.68 4.25
CA PRO A 77 14.13 0.25 4.08
C PRO A 77 13.04 -0.65 4.70
N TRP A 78 12.56 -0.31 5.91
CA TRP A 78 11.44 -1.02 6.55
C TRP A 78 10.16 -0.91 5.75
N THR A 79 9.89 0.26 5.17
CA THR A 79 8.73 0.49 4.29
C THR A 79 8.77 -0.46 3.08
N TRP A 80 9.95 -0.63 2.45
CA TRP A 80 10.08 -1.50 1.28
C TRP A 80 9.91 -2.99 1.62
N TRP A 81 10.50 -3.46 2.71
CA TRP A 81 10.29 -4.83 3.17
C TRP A 81 8.84 -5.10 3.58
N ALA A 82 8.22 -4.16 4.28
CA ALA A 82 6.82 -4.29 4.67
C ALA A 82 5.86 -4.25 3.46
N LEU A 83 6.16 -3.46 2.43
CA LEU A 83 5.42 -3.48 1.17
C LEU A 83 5.56 -4.82 0.44
N LEU A 84 6.74 -5.44 0.47
CA LEU A 84 6.94 -6.77 -0.09
C LEU A 84 6.11 -7.81 0.67
N VAL A 85 6.16 -7.81 2.00
CA VAL A 85 5.33 -8.70 2.85
C VAL A 85 3.85 -8.49 2.59
N ASN A 86 3.39 -7.25 2.50
CA ASN A 86 2.00 -6.93 2.19
C ASN A 86 1.60 -7.40 0.79
N ALA A 87 2.48 -7.25 -0.20
CA ALA A 87 2.24 -7.71 -1.55
C ALA A 87 2.12 -9.24 -1.61
N THR A 88 3.04 -9.99 -1.00
CA THR A 88 3.02 -11.45 -1.03
C THR A 88 1.80 -12.02 -0.28
N THR A 89 1.54 -11.54 0.94
CA THR A 89 0.39 -11.97 1.74
C THR A 89 -0.94 -11.56 1.11
N GLY A 90 -1.03 -10.37 0.52
CA GLY A 90 -2.23 -9.90 -0.17
C GLY A 90 -2.48 -10.66 -1.48
N LEU A 91 -1.43 -10.91 -2.26
CA LEU A 91 -1.52 -11.62 -3.53
C LEU A 91 -2.02 -13.04 -3.34
N LEU A 92 -1.62 -13.72 -2.25
CA LEU A 92 -2.15 -15.04 -1.89
C LEU A 92 -3.69 -15.06 -1.89
N PHE A 93 -4.33 -14.06 -1.27
CA PHE A 93 -5.79 -13.99 -1.23
C PHE A 93 -6.41 -13.56 -2.57
N VAL A 94 -5.76 -12.62 -3.29
CA VAL A 94 -6.24 -12.18 -4.61
C VAL A 94 -6.23 -13.33 -5.60
N VAL A 95 -5.14 -14.09 -5.66
CA VAL A 95 -4.98 -15.24 -6.55
C VAL A 95 -5.94 -16.37 -6.17
N ALA A 96 -6.18 -16.61 -4.88
CA ALA A 96 -7.13 -17.65 -4.45
C ALA A 96 -8.58 -17.34 -4.84
N ARG A 97 -8.97 -16.06 -4.91
CA ARG A 97 -10.35 -15.65 -5.26
C ARG A 97 -10.37 -14.44 -6.20
N PRO A 98 -9.88 -14.55 -7.45
CA PRO A 98 -9.67 -13.39 -8.33
C PRO A 98 -10.95 -12.57 -8.54
N ASN A 99 -12.06 -13.25 -8.83
CA ASN A 99 -13.36 -12.62 -9.08
C ASN A 99 -13.81 -11.74 -7.89
N ARG A 100 -13.58 -12.18 -6.64
CA ARG A 100 -13.96 -11.39 -5.45
C ARG A 100 -13.28 -10.02 -5.40
N TYR A 101 -12.06 -9.91 -5.94
CA TYR A 101 -11.28 -8.67 -5.89
C TYR A 101 -11.44 -7.84 -7.16
N PHE A 102 -11.38 -8.44 -8.35
CA PHE A 102 -11.43 -7.69 -9.61
C PHE A 102 -12.80 -7.06 -9.89
N TYR A 103 -13.90 -7.69 -9.45
CA TYR A 103 -15.25 -7.13 -9.54
C TYR A 103 -15.59 -6.16 -8.38
N ASN A 104 -14.72 -6.04 -7.38
CA ASN A 104 -14.91 -5.09 -6.30
C ASN A 104 -14.33 -3.72 -6.67
N PRO A 105 -15.15 -2.67 -6.88
CA PRO A 105 -14.63 -1.34 -7.24
C PRO A 105 -13.72 -0.74 -6.15
N VAL A 106 -13.92 -1.08 -4.88
CA VAL A 106 -13.06 -0.61 -3.76
C VAL A 106 -11.64 -1.16 -3.90
N PHE A 107 -11.47 -2.36 -4.47
CA PHE A 107 -10.16 -2.91 -4.78
C PHE A 107 -9.43 -2.03 -5.81
N SER A 108 -10.14 -1.53 -6.82
CA SER A 108 -9.54 -0.62 -7.81
C SER A 108 -9.13 0.71 -7.18
N TRP A 109 -9.98 1.26 -6.30
CA TRP A 109 -9.66 2.47 -5.54
C TRP A 109 -8.40 2.30 -4.68
N LYS A 110 -8.26 1.14 -4.01
CA LYS A 110 -7.06 0.81 -3.23
C LYS A 110 -5.80 0.96 -4.07
N PHE A 111 -5.77 0.44 -5.30
CA PHE A 111 -4.60 0.54 -6.18
C PHE A 111 -4.41 1.94 -6.78
N LEU A 112 -5.49 2.68 -7.04
CA LEU A 112 -5.42 4.09 -7.44
C LEU A 112 -4.80 4.98 -6.35
N CYS A 113 -4.96 4.63 -5.07
CA CYS A 113 -4.26 5.30 -3.98
C CYS A 113 -2.84 4.74 -3.76
N LEU A 114 -2.69 3.42 -3.79
CA LEU A 114 -1.44 2.72 -3.45
C LEU A 114 -0.31 3.05 -4.42
N VAL A 115 -0.57 2.99 -5.74
CA VAL A 115 0.47 3.19 -6.75
C VAL A 115 1.07 4.60 -6.63
N PRO A 116 0.29 5.69 -6.61
CA PRO A 116 0.83 7.03 -6.38
C PRO A 116 1.50 7.19 -5.01
N ALA A 117 0.96 6.58 -3.94
CA ALA A 117 1.59 6.67 -2.61
C ALA A 117 3.01 6.09 -2.60
N VAL A 118 3.18 4.91 -3.22
CA VAL A 118 4.47 4.24 -3.37
C VAL A 118 5.42 5.06 -4.25
N LEU A 119 4.93 5.63 -5.35
CA LEU A 119 5.74 6.49 -6.23
C LEU A 119 6.21 7.75 -5.50
N LEU A 120 5.35 8.42 -4.73
CA LEU A 120 5.74 9.59 -3.94
C LEU A 120 6.77 9.21 -2.87
N ALA A 121 6.59 8.08 -2.19
CA ALA A 121 7.57 7.57 -1.23
C ALA A 121 8.92 7.25 -1.89
N LEU A 122 8.90 6.72 -3.12
CA LEU A 122 10.10 6.46 -3.91
C LEU A 122 10.81 7.76 -4.33
N VAL A 123 10.06 8.81 -4.70
CA VAL A 123 10.60 10.13 -4.99
C VAL A 123 11.28 10.72 -3.75
N ILE A 124 10.62 10.70 -2.59
CA ILE A 124 11.19 11.13 -1.31
C ILE A 124 12.52 10.42 -1.04
N TYR A 125 12.50 9.09 -1.11
CA TYR A 125 13.67 8.27 -0.84
C TYR A 125 14.82 8.52 -1.82
N ARG A 126 14.54 8.55 -3.14
CA ARG A 126 15.57 8.75 -4.16
C ARG A 126 16.19 10.13 -4.11
N MET A 127 15.42 11.18 -3.91
CA MET A 127 15.99 12.53 -3.82
C MET A 127 16.88 12.67 -2.57
N SER A 128 16.46 12.13 -1.42
CA SER A 128 17.30 12.10 -0.21
C SER A 128 18.58 11.29 -0.36
N LYS A 129 18.58 10.24 -1.21
CA LYS A 129 19.79 9.46 -1.52
C LYS A 129 20.72 10.15 -2.51
N ARG A 130 20.21 11.02 -3.39
CA ARG A 130 21.02 11.77 -4.35
C ARG A 130 21.90 12.80 -3.66
N GLU A 131 21.36 13.47 -2.65
CA GLU A 131 22.02 14.59 -2.00
C GLU A 131 21.64 14.67 -0.52
N PRO A 132 22.60 14.67 0.41
CA PRO A 132 22.32 14.87 1.83
C PRO A 132 21.57 16.18 2.07
N GLY A 133 20.48 16.12 2.83
CA GLY A 133 19.69 17.31 3.15
C GLY A 133 18.87 17.86 1.98
N TYR A 134 18.73 17.13 0.85
CA TYR A 134 18.07 17.61 -0.38
C TYR A 134 16.82 18.47 -0.13
N TRP A 135 15.90 18.00 0.71
CA TRP A 135 14.61 18.64 0.97
C TRP A 135 14.68 19.94 1.79
N GLU A 136 15.80 20.19 2.47
CA GLU A 136 16.00 21.35 3.36
C GLU A 136 16.91 22.44 2.75
N GLN A 137 17.47 22.21 1.56
CA GLN A 137 18.46 23.11 0.94
C GLN A 137 17.88 24.40 0.34
N SER A 138 16.59 24.46 0.03
CA SER A 138 15.97 25.68 -0.47
C SER A 138 14.48 25.75 -0.15
N THR A 139 13.94 26.96 -0.08
CA THR A 139 12.51 27.20 0.15
C THR A 139 11.64 26.46 -0.86
N ARG A 140 12.05 26.42 -2.14
CA ARG A 140 11.30 25.69 -3.18
C ARG A 140 11.24 24.18 -2.90
N ARG A 141 12.37 23.57 -2.50
CA ARG A 141 12.41 22.13 -2.18
C ARG A 141 11.60 21.81 -0.93
N LEU A 142 11.64 22.68 0.08
CA LEU A 142 10.81 22.55 1.29
C LEU A 142 9.31 22.57 0.97
N VAL A 143 8.85 23.53 0.15
CA VAL A 143 7.44 23.62 -0.27
C VAL A 143 7.03 22.37 -1.05
N SER A 144 7.84 21.92 -2.01
CA SER A 144 7.58 20.67 -2.74
C SER A 144 7.50 19.46 -1.81
N ALA A 145 8.39 19.37 -0.81
CA ALA A 145 8.37 18.28 0.16
C ALA A 145 7.06 18.26 0.96
N ARG A 146 6.59 19.43 1.39
CA ARG A 146 5.31 19.58 2.12
C ARG A 146 4.12 19.16 1.27
N VAL A 147 4.06 19.60 0.01
CA VAL A 147 2.97 19.22 -0.91
C VAL A 147 2.96 17.70 -1.13
N ILE A 148 4.12 17.11 -1.42
CA ILE A 148 4.25 15.65 -1.60
C ILE A 148 3.82 14.91 -0.33
N ALA A 149 4.27 15.37 0.84
CA ALA A 149 3.93 14.77 2.13
C ALA A 149 2.42 14.82 2.41
N SER A 150 1.76 15.96 2.17
CA SER A 150 0.30 16.09 2.31
C SER A 150 -0.45 15.11 1.42
N ILE A 151 -0.10 15.06 0.13
CA ILE A 151 -0.73 14.15 -0.83
C ILE A 151 -0.47 12.69 -0.43
N SER A 152 0.76 12.37 -0.04
CA SER A 152 1.15 11.02 0.40
C SER A 152 0.34 10.56 1.60
N LEU A 153 0.10 11.42 2.61
CA LEU A 153 -0.72 11.08 3.78
C LEU A 153 -2.16 10.76 3.38
N VAL A 154 -2.78 11.58 2.53
CA VAL A 154 -4.15 11.34 2.05
C VAL A 154 -4.23 10.00 1.31
N LEU A 155 -3.26 9.70 0.46
CA LEU A 155 -3.22 8.44 -0.28
C LEU A 155 -3.03 7.24 0.63
N TRP A 156 -2.12 7.29 1.61
CA TRP A 156 -1.91 6.19 2.57
C TRP A 156 -3.15 5.93 3.42
N VAL A 157 -3.83 6.98 3.89
CA VAL A 157 -5.12 6.84 4.57
C VAL A 157 -6.15 6.18 3.65
N GLY A 158 -6.23 6.62 2.38
CA GLY A 158 -7.08 6.01 1.37
C GLY A 158 -6.80 4.52 1.16
N VAL A 159 -5.53 4.10 1.11
CA VAL A 159 -5.14 2.69 0.97
C VAL A 159 -5.64 1.84 2.15
N VAL A 160 -5.49 2.33 3.38
CA VAL A 160 -5.91 1.60 4.59
C VAL A 160 -7.44 1.49 4.66
N LEU A 161 -8.14 2.60 4.42
CA LEU A 161 -9.61 2.61 4.39
C LEU A 161 -10.16 1.68 3.30
N ALA A 162 -9.63 1.77 2.09
CA ALA A 162 -10.02 0.88 0.99
C ALA A 162 -9.71 -0.59 1.33
N GLY A 163 -8.57 -0.86 1.96
CA GLY A 163 -8.20 -2.19 2.45
C GLY A 163 -9.27 -2.79 3.36
N ARG A 164 -9.78 -2.02 4.33
CA ARG A 164 -10.85 -2.48 5.22
C ARG A 164 -12.18 -2.62 4.49
N TRP A 165 -12.55 -1.65 3.66
CA TRP A 165 -13.83 -1.67 2.94
C TRP A 165 -13.96 -2.76 1.88
N ILE A 166 -12.87 -3.30 1.32
CA ILE A 166 -12.95 -4.48 0.43
C ILE A 166 -13.68 -5.65 1.11
N ALA A 167 -13.53 -5.82 2.43
CA ALA A 167 -14.22 -6.85 3.18
C ALA A 167 -15.72 -6.58 3.40
N TYR A 168 -16.16 -5.33 3.22
CA TYR A 168 -17.52 -4.84 3.50
C TYR A 168 -18.19 -4.21 2.29
N SER A 169 -17.65 -4.41 1.09
CA SER A 169 -18.20 -3.86 -0.15
C SER A 169 -19.67 -4.20 -0.31
N ASP A 170 -20.05 -5.42 0.08
CA ASP A 170 -21.41 -5.92 -0.05
C ASP A 170 -22.37 -5.00 0.73
N TYR A 171 -22.02 -4.54 1.93
CA TYR A 171 -22.82 -3.58 2.71
C TYR A 171 -22.88 -2.17 2.11
N LEU A 172 -21.94 -1.79 1.25
CA LEU A 172 -21.93 -0.47 0.60
C LEU A 172 -22.84 -0.43 -0.63
N TYR A 173 -22.95 -1.55 -1.34
CA TYR A 173 -23.74 -1.64 -2.58
C TYR A 173 -25.17 -2.16 -2.35
N PHE A 174 -25.49 -2.68 -1.17
CA PHE A 174 -26.86 -3.04 -0.75
C PHE A 174 -27.82 -1.85 -0.57
N LEU A 175 -27.38 -0.60 -0.75
CA LEU A 175 -28.25 0.58 -0.79
C LEU A 175 -28.82 0.89 -2.20
N TYR A 176 -28.65 -0.03 -3.16
CA TYR A 176 -29.12 0.10 -4.55
C TYR A 176 -30.06 -1.05 -5.00
N GLU A 177 -30.71 -1.74 -4.07
CA GLU A 177 -31.93 -2.54 -4.37
C GLU A 177 -33.13 -2.01 -3.57
#